data_AF-X1HWR0-F1
#
_entry.id   AF-X1HWR0-F1
#
_cell.length_a   1.000
_cell.length_b   1.000
_cell.length_c   1.000
_cell.angle_alpha   90.00
_cell.angle_beta   90.00
_cell.angle_gamma   90.00
#
_symmetry.space_group_name_H-M   'P 1'
#
loop_
_entity.id
_entity.type
_entity.pdbx_description
1 polymer ?
#
loop_
_entity_poly.entity_id
_entity_poly.type
_entity_poly.pdbx_seq_one_letter_code
_entity_poly.pdbx_strand_id
1 'polypeptide(L)'
;LTKLPFKLLYPIGSEQEKASIKKYEKYYLNADIIAGDFHFIKKYMPDNLTGKMIITNTMTIEDINELKKRNLDILVAVTPEFSGRYFGTNVIEAILVSLIDKPFEEITHDDYRDMLSKLKFSPKIIYLYVKRNGRKNTSN
;
A
#
# COMPACT_ATOMS: atom_id res chain seq x y z
N LEU A 1 12.17 -17.83 -24.43
CA LEU A 1 11.34 -16.60 -24.50
C LEU A 1 9.87 -16.96 -24.32
N THR A 2 9.29 -16.72 -23.15
CA THR A 2 7.85 -16.89 -22.91
C THR A 2 7.10 -15.65 -23.40
N LYS A 3 6.37 -15.78 -24.52
CA LYS A 3 5.54 -14.71 -25.11
C LYS A 3 4.13 -14.68 -24.48
N LEU A 4 4.02 -14.62 -23.15
CA LEU A 4 2.73 -14.39 -22.52
C LEU A 4 2.50 -12.87 -22.43
N PRO A 5 1.42 -12.32 -23.01
CA PRO A 5 1.16 -10.88 -22.90
C PRO A 5 0.99 -10.47 -21.44
N PHE A 6 1.75 -9.46 -21.01
CA PHE A 6 1.77 -8.98 -19.61
C PHE A 6 0.37 -8.67 -19.05
N LYS A 7 -0.54 -8.19 -19.90
CA LYS A 7 -1.95 -7.90 -19.57
C LYS A 7 -2.74 -9.10 -19.01
N LEU A 8 -2.33 -10.34 -19.31
CA LEU A 8 -2.96 -11.54 -18.75
C LEU A 8 -2.60 -11.78 -17.28
N LEU A 9 -1.43 -11.33 -16.86
CA LEU A 9 -0.92 -11.52 -15.50
C LEU A 9 -1.20 -10.30 -14.62
N TYR A 10 -1.17 -9.09 -15.20
CA TYR A 10 -1.26 -7.84 -14.47
C TYR A 10 -2.37 -6.95 -15.04
N PRO A 11 -3.27 -6.40 -14.20
CA PRO A 11 -4.29 -5.46 -14.67
C PRO A 11 -3.63 -4.16 -15.12
N ILE A 12 -3.79 -3.80 -16.40
CA ILE A 12 -3.25 -2.58 -16.99
C ILE A 12 -4.35 -1.78 -17.72
N GLY A 13 -4.25 -0.44 -17.66
CA GLY A 13 -5.18 0.47 -18.34
C GLY A 13 -6.55 0.58 -17.65
N SER A 14 -7.63 0.70 -18.41
CA SER A 14 -9.00 0.91 -17.89
C SER A 14 -9.57 -0.24 -17.05
N GLU A 15 -8.94 -1.42 -17.06
CA GLU A 15 -9.23 -2.51 -16.11
C GLU A 15 -9.00 -2.09 -14.65
N GLN A 16 -8.20 -1.04 -14.42
CA GLN A 16 -7.86 -0.52 -13.11
C GLN A 16 -8.99 0.32 -12.47
N GLU A 17 -9.93 0.81 -13.28
CA GLU A 17 -11.03 1.68 -12.84
C GLU A 17 -12.32 0.92 -12.56
N LYS A 18 -12.32 -0.41 -12.77
CA LYS A 18 -13.51 -1.25 -12.55
C LYS A 18 -13.81 -1.39 -11.07
N ALA A 19 -15.10 -1.36 -10.72
CA ALA A 19 -15.59 -1.57 -9.37
C ALA A 19 -15.10 -2.91 -8.79
N SER A 20 -14.95 -2.95 -7.46
CA SER A 20 -14.42 -4.11 -6.74
C SER A 20 -15.24 -5.38 -7.03
N ILE A 21 -14.56 -6.44 -7.46
CA ILE A 21 -15.16 -7.73 -7.79
C ILE A 21 -15.16 -8.61 -6.54
N LYS A 22 -16.34 -9.08 -6.11
CA LYS A 22 -16.49 -9.89 -4.87
C LYS A 22 -15.94 -11.33 -4.94
N LYS A 23 -15.18 -11.68 -5.99
CA LYS A 23 -14.66 -13.03 -6.26
C LYS A 23 -13.80 -13.58 -5.11
N TYR A 24 -13.06 -12.73 -4.42
CA TYR A 24 -12.12 -13.11 -3.37
C TYR A 24 -12.48 -12.56 -1.98
N GLU A 25 -13.69 -12.00 -1.83
CA GLU A 25 -14.16 -11.33 -0.61
C GLU A 25 -13.99 -12.20 0.66
N LYS A 26 -14.25 -13.51 0.56
CA LYS A 26 -14.09 -14.45 1.70
C LYS A 26 -12.70 -14.40 2.34
N TYR A 27 -11.64 -14.17 1.57
CA TYR A 27 -10.28 -14.12 2.09
C TYR A 27 -10.02 -12.82 2.84
N TYR A 28 -10.60 -11.71 2.37
CA TYR A 28 -10.55 -10.44 3.08
C TYR A 28 -11.31 -10.51 4.40
N LEU A 29 -12.48 -11.14 4.42
CA LEU A 29 -13.29 -11.27 5.63
C LEU A 29 -12.55 -12.06 6.73
N ASN A 30 -11.88 -13.15 6.35
CA ASN A 30 -11.13 -14.01 7.28
C ASN A 30 -9.76 -13.47 7.72
N ALA A 31 -9.27 -12.39 7.11
CA ALA A 31 -7.96 -11.83 7.40
C ALA A 31 -8.07 -10.55 8.24
N ASP A 32 -7.26 -10.45 9.30
CA ASP A 32 -7.09 -9.22 10.07
C ASP A 32 -6.04 -8.30 9.44
N ILE A 33 -5.02 -8.89 8.79
CA ILE A 33 -3.93 -8.18 8.10
C ILE A 33 -3.92 -8.62 6.64
N ILE A 34 -3.96 -7.64 5.73
CA ILE A 34 -3.91 -7.82 4.28
C ILE A 34 -2.61 -7.19 3.79
N ALA A 35 -1.76 -7.97 3.14
CA ALA A 35 -0.52 -7.47 2.56
C ALA A 35 -0.44 -7.78 1.06
N GLY A 36 -0.01 -6.82 0.26
CA GLY A 36 0.14 -7.01 -1.18
C GLY A 36 0.12 -5.72 -1.97
N ASP A 37 0.07 -5.85 -3.29
CA ASP A 37 0.00 -4.71 -4.18
C ASP A 37 -1.37 -4.02 -4.12
N PHE A 38 -1.38 -2.70 -3.95
CA PHE A 38 -2.61 -1.96 -3.71
C PHE A 38 -3.61 -2.09 -4.85
N HIS A 39 -3.13 -2.22 -6.10
CA HIS A 39 -4.00 -2.36 -7.25
C HIS A 39 -4.82 -3.66 -7.18
N PHE A 40 -4.20 -4.76 -6.78
CA PHE A 40 -4.90 -6.02 -6.58
C PHE A 40 -5.81 -6.00 -5.35
N ILE A 41 -5.37 -5.35 -4.27
CA ILE A 41 -6.19 -5.18 -3.07
C ILE A 41 -7.47 -4.42 -3.43
N LYS A 42 -7.34 -3.26 -4.07
CA LYS A 42 -8.45 -2.40 -4.52
C LYS A 42 -9.46 -3.14 -5.40
N LYS A 43 -8.96 -3.99 -6.30
CA LYS A 43 -9.80 -4.76 -7.23
C LYS A 43 -10.73 -5.76 -6.53
N TYR A 44 -10.36 -6.28 -5.37
CA TYR A 44 -11.09 -7.38 -4.71
C TYR A 44 -11.54 -7.09 -3.27
N MET A 45 -11.17 -5.94 -2.71
CA MET A 45 -11.53 -5.57 -1.35
C MET A 45 -13.05 -5.40 -1.18
N PRO A 46 -13.62 -5.84 -0.04
CA PRO A 46 -15.01 -5.59 0.28
C PRO A 46 -15.31 -4.10 0.52
N ASP A 47 -16.60 -3.77 0.60
CA ASP A 47 -17.06 -2.40 0.91
C ASP A 47 -16.81 -2.00 2.36
N ASN A 48 -16.53 -2.97 3.25
CA ASN A 48 -16.23 -2.74 4.66
C ASN A 48 -14.95 -3.48 5.08
N LEU A 49 -14.00 -2.73 5.62
CA LEU A 49 -12.68 -3.15 6.10
C LEU A 49 -12.50 -2.89 7.61
N THR A 50 -13.60 -2.71 8.35
CA THR A 50 -13.57 -2.49 9.81
C THR A 50 -12.73 -3.56 10.50
N GLY A 51 -11.83 -3.15 11.39
CA GLY A 51 -10.98 -4.06 12.17
C GLY A 51 -9.74 -4.54 11.42
N LYS A 52 -9.54 -4.12 10.15
CA LYS A 52 -8.46 -4.63 9.30
C LYS A 52 -7.30 -3.65 9.19
N MET A 53 -6.12 -4.23 8.99
CA MET A 53 -4.90 -3.54 8.61
C MET A 53 -4.53 -3.88 7.17
N ILE A 54 -4.18 -2.88 6.37
CA ILE A 54 -3.57 -3.07 5.04
C ILE A 54 -2.11 -2.64 5.07
N ILE A 55 -1.22 -3.51 4.59
CA ILE A 55 0.20 -3.21 4.35
C ILE A 55 0.42 -3.24 2.84
N THR A 56 0.80 -2.13 2.25
CA THR A 56 0.88 -2.05 0.79
C THR A 56 1.90 -1.04 0.30
N ASN A 57 2.20 -1.13 -0.99
CA ASN A 57 3.01 -0.21 -1.76
C ASN A 57 2.09 0.77 -2.52
N THR A 58 2.73 1.71 -3.22
CA THR A 58 2.16 2.57 -4.27
C THR A 58 0.69 2.96 -4.09
N MET A 59 0.44 4.11 -3.48
CA MET A 59 -0.91 4.64 -3.26
C MET A 59 -0.96 6.14 -3.52
N THR A 60 -2.15 6.65 -3.83
CA THR A 60 -2.43 8.09 -3.90
C THR A 60 -3.29 8.55 -2.72
N ILE A 61 -3.50 9.86 -2.58
CA ILE A 61 -4.42 10.42 -1.58
C ILE A 61 -5.86 9.96 -1.81
N GLU A 62 -6.29 9.82 -3.07
CA GLU A 62 -7.62 9.33 -3.43
C GLU A 62 -7.84 7.90 -2.94
N ASP A 63 -6.80 7.06 -3.03
CA ASP A 63 -6.84 5.69 -2.52
C ASP A 63 -6.99 5.65 -1.00
N ILE A 64 -6.27 6.52 -0.27
CA ILE A 64 -6.42 6.65 1.19
C ILE A 64 -7.84 7.08 1.55
N ASN A 65 -8.41 8.02 0.80
CA ASN A 65 -9.80 8.46 1.00
C ASN A 65 -10.81 7.35 0.74
N GLU A 66 -10.57 6.50 -0.27
CA GLU A 66 -11.40 5.33 -0.53
C GLU A 66 -11.34 4.31 0.63
N LEU A 67 -10.14 4.01 1.13
CA LEU A 67 -9.96 3.12 2.28
C LEU A 67 -10.62 3.65 3.54
N LYS A 68 -10.57 4.97 3.76
CA LYS A 68 -11.27 5.63 4.86
C LYS A 68 -12.80 5.48 4.74
N LYS A 69 -13.36 5.64 3.54
CA LYS A 69 -14.80 5.41 3.28
C LYS A 69 -15.21 3.96 3.57
N ARG A 70 -14.30 3.00 3.36
CA ARG A 70 -14.50 1.58 3.65
C ARG A 70 -14.23 1.21 5.12
N ASN A 71 -13.99 2.18 6.01
CA ASN A 71 -13.73 1.97 7.44
C ASN A 71 -12.48 1.11 7.73
N LEU A 72 -11.42 1.22 6.93
CA LEU A 72 -10.15 0.59 7.29
C LEU A 72 -9.62 1.18 8.61
N ASP A 73 -9.03 0.35 9.48
CA ASP A 73 -8.52 0.82 10.77
C ASP A 73 -7.09 1.38 10.64
N ILE A 74 -6.21 0.62 9.97
CA ILE A 74 -4.78 0.96 9.85
C ILE A 74 -4.30 0.72 8.43
N LEU A 75 -3.61 1.70 7.87
CA LEU A 75 -2.88 1.58 6.62
C LEU A 75 -1.38 1.74 6.89
N VAL A 76 -0.58 0.80 6.40
CA VAL A 76 0.88 0.83 6.46
C VAL A 76 1.41 0.95 5.03
N ALA A 77 1.97 2.10 4.69
CA ALA A 77 2.68 2.30 3.44
C ALA A 77 4.16 1.94 3.65
N VAL A 78 4.69 1.02 2.83
CA VAL A 78 6.07 0.53 2.96
C VAL A 78 7.12 1.54 2.50
N THR A 79 6.71 2.59 1.80
CA THR A 79 7.56 3.72 1.36
C THR A 79 7.02 5.03 1.95
N PRO A 80 7.84 6.10 2.03
CA PRO A 80 7.38 7.41 2.47
C PRO A 80 6.60 8.13 1.35
N GLU A 81 5.89 9.17 1.75
CA GLU A 81 5.11 10.02 0.85
C GLU A 81 6.01 11.05 0.17
N PHE A 82 5.87 11.18 -1.14
CA PHE A 82 6.48 12.22 -1.95
C PHE A 82 5.40 12.97 -2.72
N SER A 83 5.17 14.24 -2.37
CA SER A 83 4.21 15.12 -3.05
C SER A 83 2.80 14.52 -3.20
N GLY A 84 2.25 13.90 -2.15
CA GLY A 84 0.92 13.30 -2.18
C GLY A 84 0.85 11.90 -2.78
N ARG A 85 2.00 11.27 -3.08
CA ARG A 85 2.05 9.91 -3.64
C ARG A 85 3.10 9.06 -2.95
N TYR A 86 2.76 7.80 -2.76
CA TYR A 86 3.68 6.77 -2.32
C TYR A 86 4.17 6.03 -3.55
N PHE A 87 5.47 5.89 -3.70
CA PHE A 87 6.07 5.23 -4.86
C PHE A 87 6.49 3.81 -4.53
N GLY A 88 6.48 2.94 -5.55
CA GLY A 88 6.97 1.58 -5.43
C GLY A 88 8.47 1.53 -5.17
N THR A 89 8.94 0.40 -4.64
CA THR A 89 10.35 0.18 -4.29
C THR A 89 11.30 0.42 -5.48
N ASN A 90 10.89 0.09 -6.70
CA ASN A 90 11.68 0.32 -7.92
C ASN A 90 12.03 1.80 -8.14
N VAL A 91 11.10 2.71 -7.87
CA VAL A 91 11.34 4.16 -8.02
C VAL A 91 12.25 4.64 -6.90
N ILE A 92 12.02 4.18 -5.67
CA ILE A 92 12.87 4.52 -4.53
C ILE A 92 14.29 4.03 -4.76
N GLU A 93 14.48 2.80 -5.23
CA GLU A 93 15.79 2.24 -5.56
C GLU A 93 16.49 3.05 -6.64
N ALA A 94 15.80 3.42 -7.72
CA ALA A 94 16.36 4.28 -8.76
C ALA A 94 16.80 5.64 -8.20
N ILE A 95 16.02 6.25 -7.31
CA ILE A 95 16.39 7.49 -6.62
C ILE A 95 17.64 7.27 -5.76
N LEU A 96 17.69 6.21 -4.94
CA LEU A 96 18.85 5.91 -4.11
C LEU A 96 20.11 5.71 -4.95
N VAL A 97 20.04 4.90 -6.02
CA VAL A 97 21.15 4.68 -6.96
C VAL A 97 21.61 6.00 -7.57
N SER A 98 20.69 6.88 -7.96
CA SER A 98 21.04 8.18 -8.56
C SER A 98 21.69 9.16 -7.57
N LEU A 99 21.50 8.96 -6.27
CA LEU A 99 22.05 9.79 -5.20
C LEU A 99 23.35 9.22 -4.62
N ILE A 100 23.64 7.93 -4.84
CA ILE A 100 24.88 7.30 -4.43
C ILE A 100 25.97 7.70 -5.43
N ASP A 101 26.96 8.43 -4.96
CA ASP A 101 28.11 8.90 -5.76
C ASP A 101 29.13 7.78 -5.96
N LYS A 102 28.70 6.69 -6.62
CA LYS A 102 29.53 5.54 -6.99
C LYS A 102 29.11 5.00 -8.35
N PRO A 103 30.02 4.36 -9.11
CA PRO A 103 29.66 3.53 -10.25
C PRO A 103 28.63 2.46 -9.84
N PHE A 104 27.65 2.18 -10.70
CA PHE A 104 26.55 1.26 -10.39
C PHE A 104 27.06 -0.13 -9.96
N GLU A 105 28.12 -0.61 -10.62
CA GLU A 105 28.75 -1.91 -10.36
C GLU A 105 29.44 -1.99 -8.99
N GLU A 106 29.70 -0.85 -8.36
CA GLU A 106 30.35 -0.74 -7.05
C GLU A 106 29.35 -0.46 -5.92
N ILE A 107 28.07 -0.28 -6.22
CA ILE A 107 27.04 -0.04 -5.20
C ILE A 107 26.79 -1.31 -4.40
N THR A 108 26.90 -1.20 -3.08
CA THR A 108 26.70 -2.32 -2.15
C THR A 108 25.40 -2.19 -1.36
N HIS A 109 24.97 -3.26 -0.68
CA HIS A 109 23.83 -3.22 0.24
C HIS A 109 24.00 -2.22 1.38
N ASP A 110 25.23 -1.99 1.84
CA ASP A 110 25.50 -1.05 2.92
C ASP A 110 25.32 0.40 2.44
N ASP A 111 25.63 0.70 1.17
CA ASP A 111 25.35 2.02 0.59
C ASP A 111 23.86 2.34 0.60
N TYR A 112 23.00 1.35 0.28
CA TYR A 112 21.54 1.52 0.42
C TYR A 112 21.12 1.76 1.87
N ARG A 113 21.67 0.98 2.83
CA ARG A 113 21.34 1.12 4.26
C ARG A 113 21.73 2.49 4.79
N ASP A 114 22.90 2.98 4.41
CA ASP A 114 23.40 4.31 4.79
C ASP A 114 22.50 5.40 4.24
N MET A 115 22.11 5.31 2.96
CA MET A 115 21.22 6.28 2.34
C MET A 115 19.81 6.27 2.94
N LEU A 116 19.23 5.09 3.15
CA LEU A 116 17.94 4.94 3.83
C LEU A 116 17.98 5.56 5.24
N SER A 117 19.07 5.36 5.97
CA SER A 117 19.27 5.93 7.30
C SER A 117 19.40 7.46 7.27
N LYS A 118 20.19 8.01 6.34
CA LYS A 118 20.35 9.47 6.14
C LYS A 118 19.03 10.14 5.77
N LEU A 119 18.24 9.51 4.93
CA LEU A 119 16.91 9.98 4.51
C LEU A 119 15.84 9.76 5.58
N LYS A 120 16.17 9.11 6.71
CA LYS A 120 15.21 8.68 7.74
C LYS A 120 14.04 7.92 7.14
N PHE A 121 14.36 7.04 6.19
CA PHE A 121 13.38 6.28 5.45
C PHE A 121 12.71 5.27 6.38
N SER A 122 11.42 5.46 6.64
CA SER A 122 10.64 4.57 7.48
C SER A 122 9.25 4.35 6.87
N PRO A 123 8.65 3.18 7.07
CA PRO A 123 7.25 2.96 6.71
C PRO A 123 6.35 4.02 7.34
N LYS A 124 5.31 4.42 6.63
CA LYS A 124 4.29 5.35 7.15
C LYS A 124 3.11 4.55 7.69
N ILE A 125 2.82 4.71 8.97
CA ILE A 125 1.62 4.17 9.61
C ILE A 125 0.56 5.27 9.65
N ILE A 126 -0.62 4.99 9.09
CA ILE A 126 -1.77 5.89 9.04
C ILE A 126 -2.93 5.21 9.77
N TYR A 127 -3.34 5.80 10.88
CA TYR A 127 -4.53 5.38 11.61
C TYR A 127 -5.76 6.04 10.99
N LEU A 128 -6.64 5.23 10.40
CA LEU A 128 -7.84 5.69 9.68
C LEU A 128 -9.13 5.46 10.49
N TYR A 129 -9.07 4.64 11.55
CA TYR A 129 -10.20 4.46 12.44
C TYR A 129 -10.62 5.79 13.08
N VAL A 130 -11.92 6.05 13.08
CA VAL A 130 -12.53 7.11 13.91
C VAL A 130 -12.95 6.44 15.21
N LYS A 131 -12.53 6.99 16.35
CA LYS A 131 -12.96 6.53 17.68
C LYS A 131 -14.49 6.50 17.72
N ARG A 132 -15.09 5.30 17.65
CA ARG A 132 -16.54 5.13 17.85
C ARG A 132 -16.81 5.48 19.31
N ASN A 133 -17.38 6.66 19.57
CA ASN A 133 -17.83 7.04 20.90
C ASN A 133 -18.70 5.90 21.45
N GLY A 134 -18.18 5.25 22.48
CA GLY A 134 -18.77 4.07 23.08
C GLY A 134 -20.17 4.35 23.59
N ARG A 135 -21.05 3.37 23.35
CA ARG A 135 -22.32 3.09 24.00
C ARG A 135 -22.53 3.88 25.30
N LYS A 136 -23.64 4.63 25.37
CA LYS A 136 -24.24 5.07 26.63
C LYS A 136 -24.30 3.86 27.58
N ASN A 137 -23.70 3.99 28.76
CA ASN A 137 -23.99 3.11 29.89
C ASN A 137 -25.49 3.23 30.19
N THR A 138 -26.28 2.28 29.72
CA THR A 138 -27.55 1.93 30.36
C THR A 138 -27.21 0.88 31.40
N SER A 139 -27.12 1.29 32.66
CA SER A 139 -27.23 0.40 33.82
C SER A 139 -27.70 1.25 35.00
N ASN A 140 -28.97 1.03 35.35
CA ASN A 140 -29.73 1.30 36.57
C ASN A 140 -29.35 2.47 37.46
#